data_AF-A0A7S2R071-F1
#
_entry.id   AF-A0A7S2R071-F1
#
_cell.length_a   1.000
_cell.length_b   1.000
_cell.length_c   1.000
_cell.angle_alpha   90.00
_cell.angle_beta   90.00
_cell.angle_gamma   90.00
#
_symmetry.space_group_name_H-M   'P 1'
#
loop_
_entity.id
_entity.type
_entity.pdbx_description
1 polymer ?
#
loop_
_entity_poly.entity_id
_entity_poly.type
_entity_poly.pdbx_seq_one_letter_code
_entity_poly.pdbx_strand_id
1 'polypeptide(L)'
;VEDVARAFDVILHKGEVGKIYNIGGENELSNLVVAQTLIKIMGKAAREDELISFVSDRKFNDLRYTINSSKLHELGWTEQMSWEEGLAQTVKWYVQFTSRYGDIESALVAHPRLTGVKGISLG
;
A
#
# COMPACT_ATOMS: atom_id res chain seq x y z
N VAL A 1 3.26 -0.19 -7.87
CA VAL A 1 3.11 1.18 -8.43
C VAL A 1 3.43 1.25 -9.91
N GLU A 2 4.39 0.47 -10.40
CA GLU A 2 4.77 0.42 -11.82
C GLU A 2 3.61 -0.04 -12.73
N ASP A 3 2.82 -1.04 -12.33
CA ASP A 3 1.61 -1.44 -13.07
C ASP A 3 0.60 -0.31 -13.24
N VAL A 4 0.41 0.51 -12.20
CA VAL A 4 -0.47 1.69 -12.24
C VAL A 4 0.09 2.74 -13.20
N ALA A 5 1.40 2.96 -13.22
CA ALA A 5 2.02 3.87 -14.18
C ALA A 5 1.82 3.37 -15.62
N ARG A 6 1.97 2.06 -15.87
CA ARG A 6 1.65 1.45 -17.18
C ARG A 6 0.17 1.56 -17.52
N ALA A 7 -0.74 1.48 -16.54
CA ALA A 7 -2.16 1.70 -16.77
C ALA A 7 -2.44 3.12 -17.27
N PHE A 8 -1.81 4.13 -16.65
CA PHE A 8 -1.92 5.51 -17.12
C PHE A 8 -1.40 5.68 -18.54
N ASP A 9 -0.29 5.03 -18.89
CA ASP A 9 0.24 5.06 -20.26
C ASP A 9 -0.73 4.44 -21.27
N VAL A 10 -1.36 3.30 -20.94
CA VAL A 10 -2.39 2.69 -21.79
C VAL A 10 -3.61 3.58 -21.94
N ILE A 11 -4.10 4.17 -20.85
CA ILE A 11 -5.27 5.07 -20.87
C ILE A 11 -4.95 6.34 -21.68
N LEU A 12 -3.74 6.88 -21.55
CA LEU A 12 -3.30 8.06 -22.29
C LEU A 12 -3.33 7.83 -23.80
N HIS A 13 -2.88 6.66 -24.26
CA HIS A 13 -2.75 6.37 -25.70
C HIS A 13 -4.01 5.74 -26.32
N LYS A 14 -4.80 4.99 -25.54
CA LYS A 14 -5.92 4.18 -26.05
C LYS A 14 -7.26 4.49 -25.40
N GLY A 15 -7.27 5.28 -24.34
CA GLY A 15 -8.50 5.65 -23.64
C GLY A 15 -9.34 6.64 -24.44
N GLU A 16 -10.64 6.65 -24.16
CA GLU A 16 -11.58 7.60 -24.72
C GLU A 16 -11.80 8.78 -23.77
N VAL A 17 -11.78 10.00 -24.31
CA VAL A 17 -12.04 11.23 -23.54
C VAL A 17 -13.43 11.17 -22.91
N GLY A 18 -13.53 11.56 -21.63
CA GLY A 18 -14.77 11.55 -20.87
C GLY A 18 -15.17 10.18 -20.33
N LYS A 19 -14.36 9.13 -20.55
CA LYS A 19 -14.58 7.82 -19.93
C LYS A 19 -13.79 7.68 -18.62
N ILE A 20 -14.37 6.92 -17.70
CA ILE A 20 -13.73 6.50 -16.44
C ILE A 20 -13.15 5.09 -16.66
N TYR A 21 -11.93 4.87 -16.17
CA TYR A 21 -11.24 3.59 -16.15
C TYR A 21 -10.73 3.32 -14.74
N ASN A 22 -11.18 2.22 -14.14
CA ASN A 22 -10.69 1.76 -12.84
C ASN A 22 -9.37 1.03 -13.03
N ILE A 23 -8.41 1.27 -12.13
CA ILE A 23 -7.13 0.57 -12.09
C ILE A 23 -7.11 -0.21 -10.79
N GLY A 24 -7.06 -1.54 -10.88
CA GLY A 24 -7.07 -2.45 -9.73
C GLY A 24 -6.32 -3.72 -10.07
N GLY A 25 -5.79 -4.37 -9.04
CA GLY A 25 -5.20 -5.70 -9.14
C GLY A 25 -6.21 -6.79 -8.76
N GLU A 26 -5.97 -8.04 -9.18
CA GLU A 26 -6.79 -9.18 -8.74
C GLU A 26 -6.56 -9.58 -7.26
N ASN A 27 -5.50 -9.09 -6.64
CA ASN A 27 -5.10 -9.48 -5.29
C ASN A 27 -5.89 -8.73 -4.21
N GLU A 28 -6.90 -9.38 -3.65
CA GLU A 28 -7.61 -8.92 -2.46
C GLU A 28 -7.05 -9.58 -1.19
N LEU A 29 -6.27 -8.82 -0.41
CA LEU A 29 -5.59 -9.32 0.78
C LEU A 29 -6.00 -8.52 2.01
N SER A 30 -6.22 -9.21 3.13
CA SER A 30 -6.44 -8.55 4.42
C SER A 30 -5.14 -7.98 4.97
N ASN A 31 -5.22 -6.95 5.82
CA ASN A 31 -4.06 -6.39 6.51
C ASN A 31 -3.25 -7.45 7.26
N LEU A 32 -3.92 -8.47 7.81
CA LEU A 32 -3.26 -9.58 8.49
C LEU A 32 -2.38 -10.39 7.53
N VAL A 33 -2.91 -10.75 6.35
CA VAL A 33 -2.14 -11.50 5.35
C VAL A 33 -0.94 -10.70 4.85
N VAL A 34 -1.10 -9.39 4.65
CA VAL A 34 0.01 -8.49 4.27
C VAL A 34 1.08 -8.48 5.36
N ALA A 35 0.70 -8.29 6.64
CA ALA A 35 1.63 -8.28 7.77
C ALA A 35 2.41 -9.60 7.91
N GLN A 36 1.71 -10.74 7.82
CA GLN A 36 2.33 -12.06 7.86
C GLN A 36 3.31 -12.28 6.70
N THR A 37 2.96 -11.82 5.50
CA THR A 37 3.84 -11.94 4.32
C THR A 37 5.10 -11.10 4.51
N LEU A 38 4.99 -9.88 5.05
CA LEU A 38 6.12 -9.02 5.38
C LEU A 38 7.07 -9.69 6.41
N ILE A 39 6.53 -10.25 7.49
CA ILE A 39 7.31 -10.95 8.53
C ILE A 39 8.10 -12.12 7.92
N LYS A 40 7.47 -12.87 7.01
CA LYS A 40 8.12 -13.97 6.29
C LYS A 40 9.24 -13.48 5.37
N ILE A 41 8.99 -12.47 4.54
CA ILE A 41 10.00 -11.86 3.65
C ILE A 41 11.21 -11.36 4.45
N MET A 42 10.97 -10.80 5.64
CA MET A 42 12.03 -10.28 6.52
C MET A 42 12.76 -11.37 7.33
N GLY A 43 12.43 -12.66 7.14
CA GLY A 43 13.08 -13.77 7.83
C GLY A 43 12.74 -13.86 9.33
N LYS A 44 11.57 -13.36 9.74
CA LYS A 44 11.16 -13.26 11.16
C LYS A 44 9.96 -14.14 11.52
N ALA A 45 9.63 -15.13 10.68
CA ALA A 45 8.46 -16.00 10.85
C ALA A 45 8.37 -16.68 12.24
N ALA A 46 9.52 -17.06 12.83
CA ALA A 46 9.55 -17.67 14.18
C ALA A 46 9.07 -16.74 15.31
N ARG A 47 8.93 -15.44 15.04
CA ARG A 47 8.52 -14.40 16.00
C ARG A 47 7.21 -13.71 15.58
N GLU A 48 6.43 -14.33 14.71
CA GLU A 48 5.20 -13.73 14.17
C GLU A 48 4.26 -13.24 15.29
N ASP A 49 4.04 -14.07 16.31
CA ASP A 49 3.17 -13.77 17.45
C ASP A 49 3.67 -12.60 18.32
N GLU A 50 4.98 -12.29 18.27
CA GLU A 50 5.56 -11.13 18.97
C GLU A 50 5.49 -9.84 18.14
N LEU A 51 5.33 -9.96 16.82
CA LEU A 51 5.45 -8.86 15.87
C LEU A 51 4.09 -8.33 15.40
N ILE A 52 3.00 -9.05 15.68
CA ILE A 52 1.64 -8.62 15.37
C ILE A 52 0.91 -8.29 16.66
N SER A 53 0.41 -7.06 16.76
CA SER A 53 -0.44 -6.60 17.86
C SER A 53 -1.78 -6.12 17.33
N PHE A 54 -2.87 -6.68 17.86
CA PHE A 54 -4.22 -6.23 17.55
C PHE A 54 -4.57 -5.01 18.39
N VAL A 55 -5.03 -3.96 17.73
CA VAL A 55 -5.46 -2.71 18.36
C VAL A 55 -6.95 -2.50 18.15
N SER A 56 -7.58 -1.66 18.96
CA SER A 56 -8.99 -1.30 18.79
C SER A 56 -9.24 -0.77 17.38
N ASP A 57 -10.35 -1.15 16.77
CA ASP A 57 -10.68 -0.71 15.40
C ASP A 57 -10.87 0.81 15.31
N ARG A 58 -10.73 1.36 14.09
CA ARG A 58 -11.10 2.75 13.81
C ARG A 58 -12.61 2.88 13.88
N LYS A 59 -13.10 4.01 14.40
CA LYS A 59 -14.55 4.32 14.44
C LYS A 59 -15.22 4.26 13.06
N PHE A 60 -14.43 4.43 12.00
CA PHE A 60 -14.87 4.31 10.63
C PHE A 60 -13.79 3.57 9.85
N ASN A 61 -14.11 2.35 9.40
CA ASN A 61 -13.23 1.53 8.58
C ASN A 61 -14.10 0.85 7.52
N ASP A 62 -13.75 1.02 6.24
CA ASP A 62 -14.40 0.27 5.18
C ASP A 62 -13.86 -1.18 5.20
N LEU A 63 -14.76 -2.15 5.08
CA LEU A 63 -14.40 -3.57 5.24
C LEU A 63 -13.71 -4.16 4.01
N ARG A 64 -14.06 -3.69 2.81
CA ARG A 64 -13.57 -4.25 1.55
C ARG A 64 -13.66 -3.22 0.43
N TYR A 65 -12.60 -3.10 -0.35
CA TYR A 65 -12.59 -2.36 -1.61
C TYR A 65 -12.41 -3.35 -2.75
N THR A 66 -13.46 -3.58 -3.53
CA THR A 66 -13.38 -4.37 -4.77
C THR A 66 -13.34 -3.44 -5.95
N ILE A 67 -12.35 -3.60 -6.82
CA ILE A 67 -12.22 -2.78 -8.02
C ILE A 67 -12.49 -3.66 -9.24
N ASN A 68 -13.46 -3.27 -10.07
CA ASN A 68 -13.65 -3.86 -11.38
C ASN A 68 -12.84 -3.08 -12.42
N SER A 69 -11.78 -3.70 -12.95
CA SER A 69 -10.87 -3.18 -13.98
C SER A 69 -11.15 -3.73 -15.39
N SER A 70 -12.24 -4.45 -15.62
CA SER A 70 -12.52 -5.13 -16.91
C SER A 70 -12.42 -4.19 -18.11
N LYS A 71 -12.92 -2.96 -17.98
CA LYS A 71 -12.86 -1.94 -19.03
C LYS A 71 -11.43 -1.52 -19.40
N LEU A 72 -10.51 -1.55 -18.44
CA LEU A 72 -9.11 -1.25 -18.69
C LEU A 72 -8.41 -2.46 -19.35
N HIS A 73 -8.79 -3.68 -18.97
CA HIS A 73 -8.32 -4.91 -19.65
C HIS A 73 -8.75 -4.96 -21.12
N GLU A 74 -9.93 -4.44 -21.47
CA GLU A 74 -10.38 -4.28 -22.85
C GLU A 74 -9.46 -3.36 -23.68
N LEU A 75 -8.72 -2.43 -23.06
CA LEU A 75 -7.68 -1.62 -23.73
C LEU A 75 -6.34 -2.37 -23.90
N GLY A 76 -6.27 -3.62 -23.43
CA GLY A 76 -5.10 -4.48 -23.49
C GLY A 76 -4.10 -4.26 -22.35
N TRP A 77 -4.50 -3.60 -21.26
CA TRP A 77 -3.68 -3.54 -20.06
C TRP A 77 -3.85 -4.80 -19.20
N THR A 78 -2.75 -5.26 -18.64
CA THR A 78 -2.72 -6.34 -17.64
C THR A 78 -1.56 -6.07 -16.69
N GLU A 79 -1.70 -6.51 -15.45
CA GLU A 79 -0.62 -6.51 -14.49
C GLU A 79 0.52 -7.41 -15.01
N GLN A 80 1.76 -6.98 -14.78
CA GLN A 80 2.95 -7.77 -15.14
C GLN A 80 3.75 -8.20 -13.90
N MET A 81 3.45 -7.63 -12.73
CA MET A 81 4.14 -7.93 -11.49
C MET A 81 3.23 -8.78 -10.60
N SER A 82 3.72 -9.93 -10.15
CA SER A 82 3.01 -10.68 -9.11
C SER A 82 3.03 -9.94 -7.78
N TRP A 83 2.10 -10.30 -6.90
CA TRP A 83 2.05 -9.75 -5.54
C TRP A 83 3.36 -10.02 -4.78
N GLU A 84 3.85 -11.25 -4.86
CA GLU A 84 5.03 -11.73 -4.15
C GLU A 84 6.29 -10.98 -4.60
N GLU A 85 6.49 -10.85 -5.92
CA GLU A 85 7.63 -10.12 -6.49
C GLU A 85 7.57 -8.64 -6.12
N GLY A 86 6.40 -8.01 -6.27
CA GLY A 86 6.23 -6.59 -5.98
C GLY A 86 6.45 -6.25 -4.51
N LEU A 87 5.95 -7.10 -3.59
CA LEU A 87 6.17 -6.90 -2.17
C LEU A 87 7.64 -7.10 -1.78
N ALA A 88 8.31 -8.14 -2.32
CA ALA A 88 9.73 -8.38 -2.08
C ALA A 88 10.62 -7.23 -2.58
N GLN A 89 10.35 -6.71 -3.79
CA GLN A 89 11.04 -5.54 -4.33
C GLN A 89 10.79 -4.30 -3.47
N THR A 90 9.55 -4.12 -2.99
CA THR A 90 9.19 -3.00 -2.10
C THR A 90 9.98 -3.08 -0.80
N VAL A 91 10.00 -4.23 -0.11
CA VAL A 91 10.79 -4.40 1.12
C VAL A 91 12.27 -4.10 0.89
N LYS A 92 12.85 -4.64 -0.19
CA LYS A 92 14.25 -4.39 -0.57
C LYS A 92 14.53 -2.90 -0.75
N TRP A 93 13.63 -2.19 -1.44
CA TRP A 93 13.75 -0.75 -1.67
C TRP A 93 13.72 0.03 -0.35
N TYR A 94 12.77 -0.27 0.54
CA TYR A 94 12.70 0.40 1.85
C TYR A 94 13.94 0.16 2.69
N VAL A 95 14.45 -1.07 2.76
CA VAL A 95 15.70 -1.39 3.47
C VAL A 95 16.86 -0.59 2.91
N GLN A 96 17.01 -0.56 1.58
CA GLN A 96 18.09 0.16 0.91
C GLN A 96 18.04 1.68 1.13
N PHE A 97 16.84 2.25 1.23
CA PHE A 97 16.64 3.70 1.30
C PHE A 97 16.07 4.18 2.65
N THR A 98 16.31 3.42 3.72
CA THR A 98 15.80 3.72 5.07
C THR A 98 16.17 5.15 5.52
N SER A 99 17.35 5.64 5.15
CA SER A 99 17.83 7.00 5.50
C SER A 99 17.01 8.16 4.91
N ARG A 100 16.10 7.89 3.95
CA ARG A 100 15.18 8.90 3.41
C ARG A 100 14.07 9.25 4.38
N TYR A 101 13.82 8.38 5.35
CA TYR A 101 12.81 8.57 6.38
C TYR A 101 13.52 8.99 7.67
N GLY A 102 13.05 10.07 8.29
CA GLY A 102 13.55 10.53 9.60
C GLY A 102 13.07 9.64 10.73
N ASP A 103 12.84 10.24 11.90
CA ASP A 103 12.16 9.54 12.99
C ASP A 103 10.71 9.18 12.58
N ILE A 104 10.40 7.88 12.60
CA ILE A 104 9.08 7.34 12.25
C ILE A 104 8.35 6.76 13.47
N GLU A 105 8.88 6.87 14.69
CA GLU A 105 8.28 6.29 15.90
C GLU A 105 6.84 6.77 16.11
N SER A 106 6.56 8.04 15.81
CA SER A 106 5.20 8.59 15.91
C SER A 106 4.20 7.91 14.96
N ALA A 107 4.66 7.36 13.83
CA ALA A 107 3.81 6.66 12.87
C ALA A 107 3.44 5.25 13.34
N LEU A 108 4.17 4.69 14.31
CA LEU A 108 3.90 3.37 14.90
C LEU A 108 2.80 3.40 15.96
N VAL A 109 2.40 4.59 16.42
CA VAL A 109 1.33 4.75 17.41
C VAL A 109 -0.02 4.51 16.74
N ALA A 110 -0.79 3.54 17.25
CA ALA A 110 -2.15 3.30 16.77
C ALA A 110 -3.07 4.51 17.06
N HIS A 111 -3.78 4.98 16.04
CA HIS A 111 -4.65 6.17 16.10
C HIS A 111 -3.96 7.39 16.70
N PRO A 112 -2.86 7.87 16.09
CA PRO A 112 -2.11 8.98 16.66
C PRO A 112 -3.01 10.21 16.67
N ARG A 113 -3.39 10.66 17.87
CA ARG A 113 -4.07 11.94 18.03
C ARG A 113 -3.01 13.01 17.80
N LEU A 114 -3.26 13.92 16.85
CA LEU A 114 -2.45 15.14 16.72
C LEU A 114 -2.63 15.98 17.99
N THR A 115 -1.87 15.67 19.04
CA THR A 115 -1.81 16.49 20.24
C THR A 115 -0.70 17.53 20.02
N GLY A 116 -1.11 18.70 19.54
CA GLY A 116 -0.33 19.94 19.62
C GLY A 116 0.69 20.15 18.51
N VAL A 117 0.26 20.83 17.44
CA VAL A 117 1.13 21.81 16.79
C VAL A 117 1.51 22.81 17.89
N LYS A 118 2.72 22.70 18.45
CA LYS A 118 3.31 23.83 19.19
C LYS A 118 3.43 24.96 18.17
N GLY A 119 2.59 25.97 18.33
CA GLY A 119 2.66 27.20 17.56
C GLY A 119 4.09 27.70 17.54
N ILE A 120 4.52 28.14 16.36
CA ILE A 120 5.73 28.93 16.17
C ILE A 120 5.59 30.12 17.14
N SER A 121 6.38 30.11 18.21
CA SER A 121 6.56 31.28 19.07
C SER A 121 7.40 32.25 18.28
N LEU A 122 6.76 33.25 17.65
CA LEU A 122 7.43 34.49 17.27
C LEU A 122 7.67 35.27 18.56
N GLY A 123 8.90 35.19 19.06
CA GLY A 123 9.47 36.10 20.05
C GLY A 123 10.68 36.78 19.44
#